data_AF-A0A7C1HGT7-F1
#
_entry.id   AF-A0A7C1HGT7-F1
#
_cell.length_a   1.000
_cell.length_b   1.000
_cell.length_c   1.000
_cell.angle_alpha   90.00
_cell.angle_beta   90.00
_cell.angle_gamma   90.00
#
_symmetry.space_group_name_H-M   'P 1'
#
loop_
_entity.id
_entity.type
_entity.pdbx_description
1 polymer ?
#
loop_
_entity_poly.entity_id
_entity_poly.type
_entity_poly.pdbx_seq_one_letter_code
_entity_poly.pdbx_strand_id
1 'polypeptide(L)'
;MKVLTIFYILNAMLLLLHEIESAYEKEWEILKIPGKITFFLILHIPIILLIFYGLLEIEKLSPIGLWLGVITGIGGVIPFLVHKILVKRKESFNLPISNIIIYSNIITGIVTIILSARLLA
;
A
#
# COMPACT_ATOMS: atom_id res chain seq x y z
N MET A 1 16.68 10.52 8.99
CA MET A 1 15.89 9.38 8.46
C MET A 1 16.61 8.82 7.26
N LYS A 2 16.74 7.50 7.17
CA LYS A 2 17.40 6.82 6.03
C LYS A 2 16.52 6.96 4.78
N VAL A 3 17.12 6.88 3.58
CA VAL A 3 16.37 6.99 2.32
C VAL A 3 15.26 5.94 2.24
N LEU A 4 15.54 4.69 2.64
CA LEU A 4 14.53 3.63 2.74
C LEU A 4 13.36 4.02 3.65
N THR A 5 13.62 4.60 4.82
CA THR A 5 12.57 5.04 5.75
C THR A 5 11.65 6.08 5.11
N ILE A 6 12.22 7.04 4.38
CA ILE A 6 11.44 8.09 3.69
C ILE A 6 10.51 7.45 2.65
N PHE A 7 11.04 6.59 1.78
CA PHE A 7 10.24 5.92 0.77
C PHE A 7 9.20 4.96 1.36
N TYR A 8 9.54 4.28 2.45
CA TYR A 8 8.58 3.45 3.18
C TYR A 8 7.41 4.27 3.74
N ILE A 9 7.68 5.41 4.38
CA ILE A 9 6.63 6.30 4.91
C ILE A 9 5.76 6.85 3.77
N LEU A 10 6.36 7.29 2.67
CA LEU A 10 5.62 7.79 1.51
C LEU A 10 4.71 6.70 0.92
N ASN A 11 5.25 5.49 0.72
CA ASN A 11 4.48 4.35 0.24
C ASN A 11 3.33 4.00 1.20
N ALA A 12 3.62 3.87 2.49
CA ALA A 12 2.61 3.58 3.51
C ALA A 12 1.51 4.65 3.55
N MET A 13 1.86 5.94 3.52
CA MET A 13 0.91 7.04 3.49
C MET A 13 0.01 6.98 2.24
N LEU A 14 0.59 6.78 1.05
CA LEU A 14 -0.15 6.69 -0.21
C LEU A 14 -1.06 5.46 -0.24
N LEU A 15 -0.60 4.33 0.27
CA LEU A 15 -1.40 3.13 0.45
C LEU A 15 -2.58 3.40 1.40
N LEU A 16 -2.37 4.03 2.54
CA LEU A 16 -3.46 4.38 3.47
C LEU A 16 -4.46 5.37 2.87
N LEU A 17 -3.99 6.38 2.13
CA LEU A 17 -4.87 7.30 1.40
C LEU A 17 -5.72 6.57 0.36
N HIS A 18 -5.10 5.62 -0.34
CA HIS A 18 -5.83 4.75 -1.26
C HIS A 18 -6.89 3.92 -0.52
N GLU A 19 -6.57 3.29 0.61
CA GLU A 19 -7.56 2.50 1.37
C GLU A 19 -8.73 3.34 1.93
N ILE A 20 -8.48 4.62 2.26
CA ILE A 20 -9.55 5.56 2.63
C ILE A 20 -10.50 5.78 1.43
N GLU A 21 -9.95 5.99 0.24
CA GLU A 21 -10.74 6.10 -0.99
C GLU A 21 -11.43 4.77 -1.32
N SER A 22 -10.77 3.63 -1.14
CA SER A 22 -11.35 2.29 -1.33
C SER A 22 -12.55 2.05 -0.42
N ALA A 23 -12.51 2.55 0.81
CA ALA A 23 -13.66 2.49 1.71
C ALA A 23 -14.84 3.35 1.21
N TYR A 24 -14.56 4.54 0.65
CA TYR A 24 -15.57 5.41 0.05
C TYR A 24 -16.21 4.78 -1.20
N GLU A 25 -15.38 4.22 -2.08
CA GLU A 25 -15.79 3.50 -3.31
C GLU A 25 -16.41 2.12 -3.04
N LYS A 26 -16.49 1.72 -1.77
CA LYS A 26 -16.96 0.41 -1.31
C LYS A 26 -16.27 -0.72 -2.07
N GLU A 27 -14.94 -0.71 -2.07
CA GLU A 27 -14.13 -1.65 -2.84
C GLU A 27 -14.48 -3.12 -2.55
N TRP A 28 -14.98 -3.44 -1.36
CA TRP A 28 -15.52 -4.77 -1.07
C TRP A 28 -16.66 -5.20 -2.01
N GLU A 29 -17.48 -4.28 -2.54
CA GLU A 29 -18.49 -4.57 -3.56
C GLU A 29 -17.85 -4.79 -4.94
N ILE A 30 -16.77 -4.06 -5.24
CA ILE A 30 -16.01 -4.17 -6.49
C ILE A 30 -15.28 -5.52 -6.56
N LEU A 31 -14.62 -5.90 -5.46
CA LEU A 31 -13.83 -7.13 -5.32
C LEU A 31 -14.64 -8.33 -4.80
N LYS A 32 -15.95 -8.14 -4.55
CA LYS A 32 -16.86 -9.17 -4.03
C LYS A 32 -16.39 -9.79 -2.70
N ILE A 33 -15.79 -8.97 -1.85
CA ILE A 33 -15.35 -9.35 -0.51
C ILE A 33 -16.60 -9.49 0.39
N PRO A 34 -16.79 -10.63 1.08
CA PRO A 34 -17.95 -10.84 1.95
C PRO A 34 -17.87 -9.96 3.21
N GLY A 35 -18.99 -9.78 3.92
CA GLY A 35 -19.01 -9.08 5.21
C GLY A 35 -18.97 -7.55 5.14
N LYS A 36 -18.97 -6.97 3.93
CA LYS A 36 -19.05 -5.51 3.68
C LYS A 36 -17.95 -4.74 4.44
N ILE A 37 -18.28 -3.53 4.90
CA ILE A 37 -17.34 -2.67 5.65
C ILE A 37 -16.77 -3.34 6.90
N THR A 38 -17.52 -4.20 7.60
CA THR A 38 -17.05 -4.85 8.84
C THR A 38 -15.84 -5.74 8.56
N PHE A 39 -15.95 -6.62 7.56
CA PHE A 39 -14.82 -7.49 7.22
C PHE A 39 -13.68 -6.71 6.58
N PHE A 40 -13.98 -5.69 5.76
CA PHE A 40 -12.97 -4.80 5.20
C PHE A 40 -12.11 -4.16 6.32
N LEU A 41 -12.72 -3.62 7.38
CA LEU A 41 -11.99 -3.07 8.52
C LEU A 41 -11.18 -4.14 9.28
N ILE A 42 -11.75 -5.33 9.50
CA ILE A 42 -11.04 -6.43 10.18
C ILE A 42 -9.78 -6.84 9.41
N LEU A 43 -9.83 -6.88 8.08
CA LEU A 43 -8.65 -7.14 7.24
C LEU A 43 -7.60 -6.04 7.38
N HIS A 44 -8.02 -4.77 7.47
CA HIS A 44 -7.11 -3.63 7.52
C HIS A 44 -6.40 -3.44 8.86
N ILE A 45 -7.02 -3.82 9.98
CA ILE A 45 -6.39 -3.72 11.32
C ILE A 45 -4.99 -4.38 11.36
N PRO A 46 -4.81 -5.66 11.02
CA PRO A 46 -3.49 -6.28 11.04
C PRO A 46 -2.54 -5.69 9.99
N ILE A 47 -3.05 -5.27 8.82
CA ILE A 47 -2.23 -4.64 7.78
C ILE A 47 -1.63 -3.33 8.29
N ILE A 48 -2.45 -2.47 8.90
CA ILE A 48 -2.01 -1.18 9.45
C ILE A 48 -1.02 -1.38 10.61
N LEU A 49 -1.27 -2.35 11.49
CA LEU A 49 -0.33 -2.70 12.55
C LEU A 49 1.02 -3.14 12.00
N LEU A 50 1.03 -3.98 10.95
CA LEU A 50 2.26 -4.41 10.28
C LEU A 50 2.98 -3.24 9.60
N ILE A 51 2.25 -2.29 9.01
CA ILE A 51 2.85 -1.08 8.42
C ILE A 51 3.58 -0.26 9.49
N PHE A 52 2.95 -0.02 10.64
CA PHE A 52 3.59 0.72 11.73
C PHE A 52 4.75 -0.04 12.37
N TYR A 53 4.60 -1.34 12.60
CA TYR A 53 5.68 -2.17 13.10
C TYR A 53 6.86 -2.20 12.12
N GLY A 54 6.58 -2.32 10.82
CA GLY A 54 7.59 -2.26 9.77
C GLY A 54 8.35 -0.94 9.74
N LEU A 55 7.69 0.19 10.03
CA LEU A 55 8.37 1.48 10.15
C LEU A 55 9.42 1.48 11.28
N LEU A 56 9.04 0.97 12.46
CA LEU A 56 9.94 0.88 13.62
C LEU A 56 11.16 0.00 13.32
N GLU A 57 10.95 -1.08 12.58
CA GLU A 57 11.99 -2.05 12.22
C GLU A 57 12.87 -1.60 11.05
N ILE A 58 12.31 -0.87 10.08
CA ILE A 58 13.06 -0.26 8.97
C ILE A 58 14.04 0.80 9.47
N GLU A 59 13.66 1.61 10.46
CA GLU A 59 14.59 2.61 10.99
C GLU A 59 15.83 1.95 11.63
N LYS A 60 15.66 0.74 12.17
CA LYS A 60 16.75 -0.10 12.70
C LYS A 60 17.50 -0.88 11.61
N LEU A 61 16.99 -0.93 10.37
CA LEU A 61 17.44 -1.83 9.29
C LEU A 61 17.50 -3.29 9.74
N SER A 62 16.55 -3.73 10.56
CA SER A 62 16.50 -5.15 10.96
C SER A 62 16.06 -6.02 9.77
N PRO A 63 16.45 -7.31 9.73
CA PRO A 63 16.03 -8.22 8.66
C PRO A 63 14.51 -8.28 8.49
N ILE A 64 13.75 -8.27 9.60
CA ILE A 64 12.29 -8.25 9.56
C ILE A 64 11.76 -6.93 8.99
N GLY A 65 12.38 -5.80 9.32
CA GLY A 65 12.04 -4.49 8.75
C GLY A 65 12.24 -4.48 7.24
N LEU A 66 13.33 -5.06 6.74
CA LEU A 66 13.59 -5.14 5.30
C LEU A 66 12.54 -6.01 4.58
N TRP A 67 12.19 -7.18 5.13
CA TRP A 67 11.10 -8.01 4.59
C TRP A 67 9.75 -7.31 4.61
N LEU A 68 9.42 -6.62 5.71
CA LEU A 68 8.20 -5.79 5.80
C LEU A 68 8.22 -4.62 4.80
N GLY A 69 9.41 -4.08 4.49
CA GLY A 69 9.60 -3.12 3.41
C GLY A 69 9.26 -3.69 2.04
N VAL A 70 9.72 -4.92 1.73
CA VAL A 70 9.33 -5.61 0.49
C VAL A 70 7.81 -5.85 0.44
N ILE A 71 7.22 -6.37 1.52
CA ILE A 71 5.78 -6.66 1.59
C ILE A 71 4.93 -5.39 1.43
N THR A 72 5.27 -4.32 2.15
CA THR A 72 4.57 -3.02 2.04
C THR A 72 4.80 -2.40 0.66
N GLY A 73 6.00 -2.56 0.11
CA GLY A 73 6.35 -2.21 -1.26
C GLY A 73 5.44 -2.87 -2.29
N ILE A 74 5.21 -4.18 -2.17
CA ILE A 74 4.26 -4.95 -3.00
C ILE A 74 2.84 -4.40 -2.81
N GLY A 75 2.44 -4.10 -1.56
CA GLY A 75 1.18 -3.44 -1.26
C GLY A 75 0.96 -2.16 -2.09
N GLY A 76 1.99 -1.31 -2.23
CA GLY A 76 1.94 -0.09 -3.05
C GLY A 76 1.72 -0.32 -4.56
N VAL A 77 2.04 -1.52 -5.07
CA VAL A 77 1.84 -1.89 -6.48
C VAL A 77 0.40 -2.37 -6.74
N ILE A 78 -0.25 -2.98 -5.75
CA ILE A 78 -1.57 -3.60 -5.89
C ILE A 78 -2.64 -2.62 -6.41
N PRO A 79 -2.80 -1.39 -5.89
CA PRO A 79 -3.84 -0.46 -6.36
C PRO A 79 -3.75 -0.16 -7.85
N PHE A 80 -2.54 -0.04 -8.39
CA PHE A 80 -2.34 0.16 -9.81
C PHE A 80 -2.78 -1.07 -10.62
N LEU A 81 -2.37 -2.27 -10.19
CA LEU A 81 -2.78 -3.51 -10.86
C LEU A 81 -4.30 -3.68 -10.84
N VAL A 82 -4.94 -3.46 -9.69
CA VAL A 82 -6.39 -3.64 -9.53
C VAL A 82 -7.15 -2.57 -10.34
N HIS A 83 -6.89 -1.28 -10.14
CA HIS A 83 -7.76 -0.24 -10.71
C HIS A 83 -7.37 0.23 -12.11
N LYS A 84 -6.10 0.05 -12.52
CA LYS A 84 -5.62 0.52 -13.83
C LYS A 84 -5.39 -0.60 -14.82
N ILE A 85 -5.32 -1.87 -14.39
CA ILE A 85 -5.12 -3.01 -15.29
C ILE A 85 -6.31 -3.98 -15.24
N LEU A 86 -6.62 -4.55 -14.08
CA LEU A 86 -7.51 -5.72 -13.95
C LEU A 86 -8.99 -5.36 -13.88
N VAL A 87 -9.35 -4.35 -13.09
CA VAL A 87 -10.72 -3.97 -12.75
C VAL A 87 -10.95 -2.49 -13.07
N LYS A 88 -10.95 -2.17 -14.36
CA LYS A 88 -11.24 -0.81 -14.83
C LYS A 88 -12.74 -0.52 -14.69
N ARG A 89 -13.10 0.44 -13.85
CA ARG A 89 -14.45 1.01 -13.77
C ARG A 89 -14.39 2.49 -14.14
N LYS A 90 -15.34 2.95 -14.96
CA LYS A 90 -15.39 4.36 -15.41
C LYS A 90 -15.64 5.35 -14.27
N GLU A 91 -16.37 4.91 -13.25
CA GLU A 91 -16.87 5.80 -12.19
C GLU A 91 -16.03 5.77 -10.90
N SER A 92 -15.14 4.79 -10.72
CA SER A 92 -14.36 4.62 -9.48
C SER A 92 -12.87 4.84 -9.71
N PHE A 93 -12.19 5.49 -8.75
CA PHE A 93 -10.73 5.74 -8.75
C PHE A 93 -10.19 6.48 -9.98
N ASN A 94 -10.98 7.37 -10.58
CA ASN A 94 -10.60 8.14 -11.77
C ASN A 94 -10.48 9.65 -11.54
N LEU A 95 -10.68 10.13 -10.32
CA LEU A 95 -10.43 11.54 -10.03
C LEU A 95 -8.94 11.83 -10.26
N PRO A 96 -8.58 13.09 -10.61
CA PRO A 96 -7.19 13.47 -10.77
C PRO A 96 -6.33 13.10 -9.56
N ILE A 97 -6.87 13.29 -8.35
CA ILE A 97 -6.17 12.95 -7.11
C ILE A 97 -6.02 11.43 -6.92
N SER A 98 -7.02 10.62 -7.25
CA SER A 98 -6.94 9.14 -7.21
C SER A 98 -5.81 8.64 -8.10
N ASN A 99 -5.69 9.20 -9.31
CA ASN A 99 -4.59 8.87 -10.22
C ASN A 99 -3.24 9.26 -9.61
N ILE A 100 -3.10 10.47 -9.07
CA ILE A 100 -1.86 10.89 -8.41
C ILE A 100 -1.48 9.93 -7.29
N ILE A 101 -2.44 9.53 -6.44
CA ILE A 101 -2.22 8.57 -5.35
C ILE A 101 -1.75 7.24 -5.92
N ILE A 102 -2.51 6.62 -6.83
CA ILE A 102 -2.23 5.29 -7.38
C ILE A 102 -0.87 5.25 -8.10
N TYR A 103 -0.57 6.22 -8.96
CA TYR A 103 0.70 6.25 -9.70
C TYR A 103 1.89 6.58 -8.81
N SER A 104 1.71 7.47 -7.82
CA SER A 104 2.76 7.69 -6.82
C SER A 104 3.00 6.43 -5.99
N ASN A 105 1.93 5.71 -5.63
CA ASN A 105 2.00 4.53 -4.77
C ASN A 105 2.82 3.40 -5.41
N ILE A 106 2.60 3.12 -6.71
CA ILE A 106 3.41 2.12 -7.43
C ILE A 106 4.88 2.56 -7.54
N ILE A 107 5.16 3.84 -7.80
CA ILE A 107 6.54 4.34 -7.87
C ILE A 107 7.23 4.18 -6.51
N THR A 108 6.61 4.66 -5.43
CA THR A 108 7.17 4.54 -4.09
C THR A 108 7.28 3.09 -3.66
N GLY A 109 6.30 2.26 -4.00
CA GLY A 109 6.30 0.82 -3.73
C GLY A 109 7.47 0.10 -4.38
N ILE A 110 7.70 0.30 -5.68
CA ILE A 110 8.84 -0.27 -6.42
C ILE A 110 10.17 0.19 -5.80
N VAL A 111 10.31 1.47 -5.49
CA VAL A 111 11.54 2.00 -4.86
C VAL A 111 11.77 1.35 -3.48
N THR A 112 10.72 1.24 -2.65
CA THR A 112 10.82 0.54 -1.35
C THR A 112 11.25 -0.91 -1.52
N ILE A 113 10.67 -1.66 -2.48
CA ILE A 113 11.06 -3.04 -2.79
C ILE A 113 12.55 -3.12 -3.12
N ILE A 114 13.02 -2.28 -4.06
CA ILE A 114 14.41 -2.31 -4.53
C ILE A 114 15.37 -1.98 -3.39
N LEU A 115 15.07 -0.95 -2.61
CA LEU A 115 15.93 -0.53 -1.49
C LEU A 115 15.98 -1.60 -0.40
N SER A 116 14.83 -2.19 -0.04
CA SER A 116 14.78 -3.28 0.95
C SER A 116 15.49 -4.54 0.47
N ALA A 117 15.25 -4.98 -0.76
CA ALA A 117 15.85 -6.19 -1.32
C ALA A 117 17.38 -6.07 -1.46
N ARG A 118 17.89 -4.89 -1.83
CA ARG A 118 19.34 -4.63 -1.92
C ARG A 118 20.06 -4.71 -0.57
N LEU A 119 19.36 -4.44 0.54
CA LEU A 119 19.93 -4.52 1.87
C LEU A 119 19.78 -5.92 2.50
N LEU A 120 18.99 -6.80 1.87
CA LEU A 120 18.84 -8.21 2.25
C LEU A 120 19.85 -9.14 1.57
N ALA A 121 20.32 -8.76 0.37
CA ALA A 121 21.30 -9.50 -0.42
C ALA A 121 22.73 -9.19 0.02
#